data_AF-A0A1A8VQC5-F1
#
_entry.id   AF-A0A1A8VQC5-F1
#
_cell.length_a   1.000
_cell.length_b   1.000
_cell.length_c   1.000
_cell.angle_alpha   90.00
_cell.angle_beta   90.00
_cell.angle_gamma   90.00
#
_symmetry.space_group_name_H-M   'P 1'
#
loop_
_entity.id
_entity.type
_entity.pdbx_description
1 polymer ?
#
loop_
_entity_poly.entity_id
_entity_poly.type
_entity_poly.pdbx_seq_one_letter_code
_entity_poly.pdbx_strand_id
1 'polypeptide(L)'
;MSPRLSMEPIKILYLHIYEDSKTKKIRSLLEEIYGKDNVISSKDKSRTIDILILIFVYTLCLCCIANKLFEKLNPNVIVAYQFGCILAMHLSGPRVPMLLISPVQENFFSARVRKEVPIADFPYIIFVHSTLDRKRNLNKTLQLVESLDKEKYRVEIINEGYNLELLNKSDYKNWIDEVYAQSIQHMTTRSKSETTIDEDMFKPDA
;
A
#
# COMPACT_ATOMS: atom_id res chain seq x y z
N MET A 1 24.87 25.11 5.48
CA MET A 1 23.75 25.33 4.54
C MET A 1 23.31 23.95 4.06
N SER A 2 22.36 23.32 4.74
CA SER A 2 21.92 21.96 4.39
C SER A 2 21.27 21.95 3.01
N PRO A 3 21.54 20.95 2.17
CA PRO A 3 20.85 20.83 0.89
C PRO A 3 19.37 20.66 1.20
N ARG A 4 18.52 21.55 0.66
CA ARG A 4 17.09 21.27 0.54
C ARG A 4 17.00 20.05 -0.37
N LEU A 5 16.84 18.86 0.22
CA LEU A 5 16.35 17.69 -0.49
C LEU A 5 15.06 18.13 -1.17
N SER A 6 15.12 18.35 -2.49
CA SER A 6 13.91 18.53 -3.28
C SER A 6 13.17 17.21 -3.16
N MET A 7 12.11 17.18 -2.33
CA MET A 7 11.29 15.98 -2.23
C MET A 7 10.78 15.66 -3.62
N GLU A 8 11.08 14.44 -4.09
CA GLU A 8 10.58 13.99 -5.38
C GLU A 8 9.05 14.04 -5.37
N PRO A 9 8.42 14.35 -6.52
CA PRO A 9 6.97 14.32 -6.62
C PRO A 9 6.44 12.93 -6.25
N ILE A 10 5.36 12.89 -5.47
CA ILE A 10 4.70 11.63 -5.09
C ILE A 10 4.08 11.00 -6.35
N LYS A 11 4.43 9.75 -6.63
CA LYS A 11 3.94 8.95 -7.76
C LYS A 11 3.16 7.75 -7.22
N ILE A 12 1.91 7.63 -7.64
CA ILE A 12 0.92 6.72 -7.07
C ILE A 12 0.54 5.64 -8.08
N LEU A 13 0.71 4.38 -7.68
CA LEU A 13 0.07 3.24 -8.32
C LEU A 13 -1.22 2.90 -7.55
N TYR A 14 -2.37 3.11 -8.18
CA TYR A 14 -3.69 2.82 -7.63
C TYR A 14 -4.23 1.47 -8.11
N LEU A 15 -4.28 0.48 -7.20
CA LEU A 15 -4.68 -0.89 -7.53
C LEU A 15 -6.12 -1.21 -7.12
N HIS A 16 -6.88 -1.74 -8.09
CA HIS A 16 -8.25 -2.24 -7.93
C HIS A 16 -8.57 -3.31 -8.97
N ILE A 17 -9.44 -4.28 -8.64
CA ILE A 17 -9.73 -5.43 -9.54
C ILE A 17 -10.73 -5.09 -10.64
N TYR A 18 -11.72 -4.24 -10.37
CA TYR A 18 -12.72 -3.85 -11.35
C TYR A 18 -12.93 -2.34 -11.29
N GLU A 19 -13.26 -1.71 -12.43
CA GLU A 19 -13.53 -0.29 -12.49
C GLU A 19 -15.04 0.00 -12.34
N ASP A 20 -15.44 0.46 -11.15
CA ASP A 20 -16.82 0.88 -10.86
C ASP A 20 -16.90 2.40 -10.56
N SER A 21 -18.07 2.88 -10.14
CA SER A 21 -18.26 4.28 -9.75
C SER A 21 -17.35 4.70 -8.58
N LYS A 22 -17.01 3.78 -7.67
CA LYS A 22 -16.20 4.02 -6.48
C LYS A 22 -14.73 4.15 -6.83
N THR A 23 -14.19 3.19 -7.58
CA THR A 23 -12.78 3.22 -7.98
C THR A 23 -12.49 4.41 -8.89
N LYS A 24 -13.47 4.84 -9.71
CA LYS A 24 -13.37 6.09 -10.49
C LYS A 24 -13.34 7.32 -9.61
N LYS A 25 -14.19 7.41 -8.58
CA LYS A 25 -14.17 8.52 -7.60
C LYS A 25 -12.81 8.61 -6.90
N ILE A 26 -12.29 7.49 -6.38
CA ILE A 26 -10.99 7.45 -5.72
C ILE A 26 -9.88 7.90 -6.68
N ARG A 27 -9.85 7.36 -7.91
CA ARG A 27 -8.84 7.78 -8.90
C ARG A 27 -8.93 9.27 -9.21
N SER A 28 -10.13 9.79 -9.47
CA SER A 28 -10.33 11.21 -9.75
C SER A 28 -9.82 12.08 -8.61
N LEU A 29 -10.06 11.67 -7.37
CA LEU A 29 -9.58 12.37 -6.18
C LEU A 29 -8.04 12.34 -6.09
N LEU A 30 -7.41 11.19 -6.37
CA LEU A 30 -5.94 11.08 -6.42
C LEU A 30 -5.33 11.96 -7.51
N GLU A 31 -5.91 11.93 -8.72
CA GLU A 31 -5.47 12.75 -9.86
C GLU A 31 -5.61 14.26 -9.58
N GLU A 32 -6.64 14.66 -8.83
CA GLU A 32 -6.87 16.06 -8.43
C GLU A 32 -5.89 16.54 -7.34
N ILE A 33 -5.41 15.65 -6.46
CA ILE A 33 -4.45 16.00 -5.40
C ILE A 33 -3.02 16.02 -5.94
N TYR A 34 -2.62 14.96 -6.65
CA TYR A 34 -1.21 14.68 -6.98
C TYR A 34 -0.87 14.95 -8.45
N GLY A 35 -1.85 15.23 -9.29
CA GLY A 35 -1.69 15.45 -10.73
C GLY A 35 -1.86 14.15 -11.54
N LYS A 36 -2.48 14.27 -12.71
CA LYS A 36 -2.81 13.12 -13.58
C LYS A 36 -1.59 12.32 -14.01
N ASP A 37 -0.47 13.00 -14.30
CA ASP A 37 0.75 12.34 -14.76
C ASP A 37 1.45 11.53 -13.66
N ASN A 38 1.07 11.77 -12.39
CA ASN A 38 1.63 11.10 -11.23
C ASN A 38 0.76 9.93 -10.73
N VAL A 39 -0.38 9.64 -11.36
CA VAL A 39 -1.30 8.58 -10.93
C VAL A 39 -1.52 7.58 -12.07
N ILE A 40 -1.15 6.32 -11.84
CA ILE A 40 -1.48 5.21 -12.75
C ILE A 40 -2.38 4.22 -12.02
N SER A 41 -3.32 3.62 -12.74
CA SER A 41 -4.25 2.64 -12.19
C SER A 41 -4.29 1.35 -13.00
N SER A 42 -4.61 0.24 -12.33
CA SER A 42 -4.91 -1.04 -12.97
C SER A 42 -6.28 -0.98 -13.66
N LYS A 43 -6.34 -0.34 -14.82
CA LYS A 43 -7.59 -0.15 -15.57
C LYS A 43 -7.88 -1.39 -16.41
N ASP A 44 -9.04 -2.02 -16.22
CA ASP A 44 -9.58 -2.90 -17.25
C ASP A 44 -11.12 -2.92 -17.27
N LYS A 45 -11.64 -3.17 -18.47
CA LYS A 45 -13.03 -2.94 -18.89
C LYS A 45 -13.62 -4.26 -19.36
N SER A 46 -14.02 -5.16 -18.46
CA SER A 46 -14.76 -6.37 -18.92
C SER A 46 -15.73 -6.97 -17.90
N ARG A 47 -16.71 -7.66 -18.48
CA ARG A 47 -18.05 -8.05 -18.02
C ARG A 47 -18.08 -9.24 -17.03
N THR A 48 -19.21 -9.31 -16.34
CA THR A 48 -19.75 -10.41 -15.54
C THR A 48 -19.56 -11.79 -16.19
N ILE A 49 -18.54 -12.55 -15.78
CA ILE A 49 -18.41 -14.01 -15.95
C ILE A 49 -17.70 -14.55 -14.68
N ASP A 50 -18.09 -15.76 -14.26
CA ASP A 50 -17.76 -16.47 -13.01
C ASP A 50 -16.55 -15.97 -12.20
N ILE A 51 -16.89 -15.28 -11.12
CA ILE A 51 -16.01 -14.49 -10.27
C ILE A 51 -14.84 -15.28 -9.68
N LEU A 52 -14.98 -16.57 -9.35
CA LEU A 52 -13.93 -17.30 -8.62
C LEU A 52 -12.79 -17.83 -9.49
N ILE A 53 -13.11 -18.47 -10.63
CA ILE A 53 -12.09 -18.96 -11.58
C ILE A 53 -11.46 -17.79 -12.32
N LEU A 54 -12.28 -16.78 -12.65
CA LEU A 54 -11.78 -15.53 -13.19
C LEU A 54 -10.86 -14.86 -12.18
N ILE A 55 -11.24 -14.63 -10.91
CA ILE A 55 -10.35 -14.04 -9.90
C ILE A 55 -9.01 -14.77 -9.80
N PHE A 56 -8.96 -16.10 -9.89
CA PHE A 56 -7.69 -16.82 -9.76
C PHE A 56 -6.75 -16.55 -10.95
N VAL A 57 -7.24 -16.73 -12.19
CA VAL A 57 -6.47 -16.43 -13.41
C VAL A 57 -6.20 -14.92 -13.54
N TYR A 58 -7.18 -14.11 -13.15
CA TYR A 58 -7.15 -12.66 -13.21
C TYR A 58 -6.23 -12.07 -12.14
N THR A 59 -6.12 -12.65 -10.95
CA THR A 59 -5.12 -12.24 -9.95
C THR A 59 -3.71 -12.54 -10.46
N LEU A 60 -3.49 -13.71 -11.06
CA LEU A 60 -2.19 -14.04 -11.65
C LEU A 60 -1.83 -13.08 -12.80
N CYS A 61 -2.76 -12.81 -13.72
CA CYS A 61 -2.58 -11.83 -14.80
C CYS A 61 -2.46 -10.38 -14.30
N LEU A 62 -3.24 -10.00 -13.29
CA LEU A 62 -3.20 -8.68 -12.66
C LEU A 62 -1.88 -8.46 -11.95
N CYS A 63 -1.30 -9.46 -11.28
CA CYS A 63 0.03 -9.35 -10.71
C CYS A 63 1.06 -9.03 -11.81
N CYS A 64 0.99 -9.70 -12.97
CA CYS A 64 1.86 -9.39 -14.11
C CYS A 64 1.67 -7.96 -14.64
N ILE A 65 0.42 -7.52 -14.78
CA ILE A 65 0.11 -6.15 -15.24
C ILE A 65 0.56 -5.12 -14.19
N ALA A 66 0.26 -5.34 -12.92
CA ALA A 66 0.61 -4.46 -11.83
C ALA A 66 2.12 -4.35 -11.65
N ASN A 67 2.88 -5.44 -11.82
CA ASN A 67 4.34 -5.41 -11.86
C ASN A 67 4.86 -4.58 -13.04
N LYS A 68 4.31 -4.75 -14.26
CA LYS A 68 4.68 -3.90 -15.40
C LYS A 68 4.38 -2.42 -15.18
N LEU A 69 3.23 -2.11 -14.56
CA LEU A 69 2.87 -0.73 -14.22
C LEU A 69 3.77 -0.16 -13.12
N PHE A 70 4.15 -0.98 -12.15
CA PHE A 70 5.11 -0.63 -11.11
C PHE A 70 6.47 -0.29 -11.71
N GLU A 71 7.01 -1.14 -12.59
CA GLU A 71 8.28 -0.89 -13.29
C GLU A 71 8.21 0.38 -14.15
N LYS A 72 7.10 0.59 -14.86
CA LYS A 72 6.91 1.75 -15.74
C LYS A 72 6.82 3.07 -14.95
N LEU A 73 6.09 3.09 -13.84
CA LEU A 73 5.86 4.31 -13.06
C LEU A 73 7.00 4.58 -12.08
N ASN A 74 7.63 3.53 -11.55
CA ASN A 74 8.51 3.55 -10.40
C ASN A 74 7.89 4.32 -9.21
N PRO A 75 6.76 3.83 -8.66
CA PRO A 75 6.00 4.56 -7.65
C PRO A 75 6.76 4.60 -6.32
N ASN A 76 6.53 5.66 -5.54
CA ASN A 76 7.08 5.81 -4.18
C ASN A 76 6.01 5.65 -3.09
N VAL A 77 4.74 5.50 -3.47
CA VAL A 77 3.62 5.11 -2.60
C VAL A 77 2.67 4.19 -3.37
N ILE A 78 2.15 3.15 -2.70
CA ILE A 78 1.02 2.37 -3.23
C ILE A 78 -0.25 2.72 -2.47
N VAL A 79 -1.33 2.98 -3.21
CA VAL A 79 -2.68 3.10 -2.65
C VAL A 79 -3.51 1.95 -3.20
N ALA A 80 -4.13 1.19 -2.30
CA ALA A 80 -4.86 -0.01 -2.67
C ALA A 80 -6.23 -0.06 -2.00
N TYR A 81 -7.22 -0.58 -2.73
CA TYR A 81 -8.59 -0.70 -2.23
C TYR A 81 -9.11 -2.13 -2.34
N GLN A 82 -9.70 -2.65 -1.26
CA GLN A 82 -10.26 -4.00 -1.19
C GLN A 82 -9.28 -5.08 -1.64
N PHE A 83 -9.63 -5.86 -2.67
CA PHE A 83 -8.76 -6.89 -3.23
C PHE A 83 -7.48 -6.34 -3.86
N GLY A 84 -7.44 -5.04 -4.22
CA GLY A 84 -6.21 -4.37 -4.63
C GLY A 84 -5.13 -4.42 -3.54
N CYS A 85 -5.52 -4.53 -2.26
CA CYS A 85 -4.57 -4.66 -1.16
C CYS A 85 -3.79 -5.99 -1.24
N ILE A 86 -4.45 -7.07 -1.69
CA ILE A 86 -3.80 -8.37 -1.91
C ILE A 86 -2.73 -8.24 -3.00
N LEU A 87 -3.08 -7.56 -4.10
CA LEU A 87 -2.13 -7.29 -5.20
C LEU A 87 -0.94 -6.46 -4.72
N ALA A 88 -1.18 -5.39 -3.96
CA ALA A 88 -0.13 -4.51 -3.43
C ALA A 88 0.88 -5.28 -2.58
N MET A 89 0.39 -6.17 -1.71
CA MET A 89 1.20 -7.04 -0.87
C MET A 89 2.02 -8.07 -1.66
N HIS A 90 1.59 -8.41 -2.87
CA HIS A 90 2.18 -9.45 -3.73
C HIS A 90 3.04 -8.92 -4.88
N LEU A 91 3.26 -7.61 -4.98
CA LEU A 91 4.16 -7.06 -6.00
C LEU A 91 5.60 -7.55 -5.79
N SER A 92 6.28 -7.79 -6.91
CA SER A 92 7.65 -8.31 -6.97
C SER A 92 8.72 -7.21 -6.90
N GLY A 93 8.31 -5.95 -7.04
CA GLY A 93 9.20 -4.79 -6.98
C GLY A 93 9.67 -4.43 -5.56
N PRO A 94 10.48 -3.37 -5.43
CA PRO A 94 10.88 -2.80 -4.15
C PRO A 94 9.70 -2.58 -3.19
N ARG A 95 9.93 -2.80 -1.90
CA ARG A 95 8.94 -2.52 -0.86
C ARG A 95 8.81 -1.02 -0.70
N VAL A 96 7.62 -0.51 -1.01
CA VAL A 96 7.26 0.90 -0.90
C VAL A 96 6.18 1.07 0.16
N PRO A 97 6.09 2.23 0.81
CA PRO A 97 5.07 2.45 1.83
C PRO A 97 3.66 2.43 1.21
N MET A 98 2.67 2.01 1.99
CA MET A 98 1.33 1.69 1.47
C MET A 98 0.19 2.29 2.29
N LEU A 99 -0.86 2.71 1.58
CA LEU A 99 -2.18 3.00 2.13
C LEU A 99 -3.15 1.90 1.69
N LEU A 100 -3.57 1.05 2.62
CA LEU A 100 -4.44 -0.10 2.36
C LEU A 100 -5.84 0.18 2.89
N ILE A 101 -6.79 0.33 1.96
CA ILE A 101 -8.14 0.78 2.27
C ILE A 101 -9.12 -0.40 2.18
N SER A 102 -9.81 -0.69 3.28
CA SER A 102 -10.72 -1.82 3.45
C SER A 102 -10.13 -3.15 2.94
N PRO A 103 -8.94 -3.57 3.40
CA PRO A 103 -8.27 -4.77 2.90
C PRO A 103 -9.16 -6.02 3.00
N VAL A 104 -9.15 -6.82 1.94
CA VAL A 104 -9.86 -8.10 1.85
C VAL A 104 -8.89 -9.23 2.18
N GLN A 105 -9.41 -10.32 2.76
CA GLN A 105 -8.62 -11.51 3.05
C GLN A 105 -8.38 -12.40 1.85
N GLU A 106 -7.19 -12.99 1.83
CA GLU A 106 -6.76 -14.05 0.94
C GLU A 106 -7.39 -15.42 1.20
N ASN A 107 -8.53 -15.51 1.92
CA ASN A 107 -9.22 -16.80 2.09
C ASN A 107 -9.67 -17.40 0.75
N PHE A 108 -9.59 -16.64 -0.34
CA PHE A 108 -9.82 -17.09 -1.71
C PHE A 108 -8.64 -17.89 -2.31
N PHE A 109 -7.44 -17.83 -1.73
CA PHE A 109 -6.27 -18.57 -2.20
C PHE A 109 -5.98 -19.78 -1.30
N SER A 110 -5.73 -20.93 -1.92
CA SER A 110 -5.37 -22.14 -1.18
C SER A 110 -4.11 -21.91 -0.34
N ALA A 111 -4.03 -22.56 0.84
CA ALA A 111 -2.88 -22.45 1.73
C ALA A 111 -1.53 -22.79 1.07
N ARG A 112 -1.54 -23.55 -0.02
CA ARG A 112 -0.35 -23.92 -0.81
C ARG A 112 0.14 -22.83 -1.77
N VAL A 113 -0.72 -21.86 -2.10
CA VAL A 113 -0.42 -20.74 -3.03
C VAL A 113 -0.15 -19.44 -2.26
N ARG A 114 -0.55 -19.38 -0.98
CA ARG A 114 -0.19 -18.30 -0.07
C ARG A 114 1.31 -18.33 0.16
N LYS A 115 2.05 -17.49 -0.54
CA LYS A 115 3.35 -17.05 -0.04
C LYS A 115 3.05 -16.17 1.16
N GLU A 116 3.65 -16.46 2.31
CA GLU A 116 3.59 -15.53 3.43
C GLU A 116 4.16 -14.19 2.93
N VAL A 117 3.32 -13.17 2.93
CA VAL A 117 3.78 -11.82 2.63
C VAL A 117 4.49 -11.33 3.88
N PRO A 118 5.79 -11.03 3.81
CA PRO A 118 6.51 -10.51 4.96
C PRO A 118 6.13 -9.03 5.16
N ILE A 119 4.99 -8.78 5.80
CA ILE A 119 4.45 -7.42 6.01
C ILE A 119 5.45 -6.53 6.79
N ALA A 120 6.29 -7.15 7.63
CA ALA A 120 7.37 -6.48 8.35
C ALA A 120 8.45 -5.83 7.45
N ASP A 121 8.55 -6.27 6.20
CA ASP A 121 9.54 -5.77 5.23
C ASP A 121 9.11 -4.47 4.56
N PHE A 122 7.84 -4.06 4.71
CA PHE A 122 7.36 -2.81 4.15
C PHE A 122 7.79 -1.61 5.01
N PRO A 123 8.13 -0.45 4.40
CA PRO A 123 8.66 0.69 5.15
C PRO A 123 7.68 1.28 6.17
N TYR A 124 6.41 1.44 5.77
CA TYR A 124 5.32 1.90 6.61
C TYR A 124 3.96 1.60 5.95
N ILE A 125 2.96 1.18 6.72
CA ILE A 125 1.62 0.87 6.20
C ILE A 125 0.53 1.52 7.04
N ILE A 126 -0.39 2.24 6.40
CA ILE A 126 -1.66 2.64 7.04
C ILE A 126 -2.77 1.72 6.55
N PHE A 127 -3.46 1.06 7.48
CA PHE A 127 -4.66 0.27 7.23
C PHE A 127 -5.90 1.10 7.57
N VAL A 128 -6.78 1.37 6.61
CA VAL A 128 -8.00 2.14 6.82
C VAL A 128 -9.21 1.22 6.79
N HIS A 129 -10.01 1.24 7.87
CA HIS A 129 -11.24 0.48 8.01
C HIS A 129 -12.43 1.38 8.36
N SER A 130 -13.61 1.09 7.82
CA SER A 130 -14.86 1.70 8.26
C SER A 130 -15.58 0.79 9.26
N THR A 131 -16.13 1.36 10.33
CA THR A 131 -16.95 0.63 11.31
C THR A 131 -18.27 0.12 10.75
N LEU A 132 -18.73 0.69 9.62
CA LEU A 132 -19.95 0.25 8.93
C LEU A 132 -19.70 -0.92 7.97
N ASP A 133 -18.44 -1.30 7.71
CA ASP A 133 -18.08 -2.37 6.79
C ASP A 133 -18.31 -3.76 7.42
N ARG A 134 -19.59 -4.14 7.56
CA ARG A 134 -20.05 -5.39 8.20
C ARG A 134 -19.51 -6.67 7.56
N LYS A 135 -18.95 -6.60 6.35
CA LYS A 135 -18.43 -7.76 5.61
C LYS A 135 -16.91 -7.95 5.76
N ARG A 136 -16.17 -7.01 6.35
CA ARG A 136 -14.70 -6.98 6.25
C ARG A 136 -13.98 -6.98 7.61
N ASN A 137 -12.78 -7.55 7.58
CA ASN A 137 -12.13 -8.21 8.72
C ASN A 137 -11.21 -7.29 9.53
N LEU A 138 -11.73 -6.23 10.14
CA LEU A 138 -10.95 -5.38 11.07
C LEU A 138 -10.18 -6.23 12.10
N ASN A 139 -10.84 -7.20 12.73
CA ASN A 139 -10.22 -8.08 13.72
C ASN A 139 -8.98 -8.81 13.20
N LYS A 140 -8.95 -9.20 11.92
CA LYS A 140 -7.78 -9.91 11.38
C LYS A 140 -6.67 -8.96 10.99
N THR A 141 -6.97 -7.73 10.57
CA THR A 141 -5.95 -6.69 10.47
C THR A 141 -5.33 -6.44 11.84
N LEU A 142 -6.15 -6.33 12.89
CA LEU A 142 -5.66 -6.15 14.27
C LEU A 142 -4.77 -7.32 14.71
N GLN A 143 -5.17 -8.57 14.46
CA GLN A 143 -4.34 -9.75 14.73
C GLN A 143 -3.03 -9.77 13.93
N LEU A 144 -3.10 -9.38 12.65
CA LEU A 144 -1.94 -9.34 11.76
C LEU A 144 -0.88 -8.35 12.25
N VAL A 145 -1.32 -7.18 12.73
CA VAL A 145 -0.41 -6.14 13.18
C VAL A 145 0.05 -6.33 14.63
N GLU A 146 -0.67 -7.11 15.45
CA GLU A 146 -0.34 -7.34 16.87
C GLU A 146 1.10 -7.85 17.08
N SER A 147 1.62 -8.67 16.16
CA SER A 147 2.97 -9.23 16.21
C SER A 147 4.04 -8.36 15.52
N LEU A 148 3.64 -7.24 14.92
CA LEU A 148 4.52 -6.34 14.17
C LEU A 148 4.98 -5.16 15.03
N ASP A 149 6.11 -4.56 14.64
CA ASP A 149 6.61 -3.31 15.21
C ASP A 149 5.64 -2.14 14.96
N LYS A 150 5.12 -1.55 16.05
CA LYS A 150 4.12 -0.48 16.03
C LYS A 150 4.59 0.79 15.33
N GLU A 151 5.89 0.99 15.18
CA GLU A 151 6.42 2.13 14.42
C GLU A 151 6.20 1.95 12.91
N LYS A 152 6.02 0.73 12.43
CA LYS A 152 5.88 0.42 10.99
C LYS A 152 4.45 0.43 10.47
N TYR A 153 3.44 0.60 11.32
CA TYR A 153 2.06 0.61 10.85
C TYR A 153 1.12 1.46 11.69
N ARG A 154 0.00 1.83 11.08
CA ARG A 154 -1.13 2.46 11.75
C ARG A 154 -2.43 1.84 11.28
N VAL A 155 -3.37 1.66 12.20
CA VAL A 155 -4.74 1.25 11.88
C VAL A 155 -5.67 2.43 12.13
N GLU A 156 -6.27 2.95 11.06
CA GLU A 156 -7.25 4.02 11.08
C GLU A 156 -8.66 3.45 11.01
N ILE A 157 -9.51 3.81 11.97
CA ILE A 157 -10.90 3.37 12.03
C ILE A 157 -11.80 4.59 11.86
N ILE A 158 -12.58 4.62 10.78
CA ILE A 158 -13.51 5.71 10.49
C ILE A 158 -14.94 5.30 10.85
N ASN A 159 -15.70 6.24 11.42
CA ASN A 159 -17.09 6.01 11.85
C ASN A 159 -18.14 6.26 10.76
N GLU A 160 -17.73 6.53 9.53
CA GLU A 160 -18.62 6.83 8.41
C GLU A 160 -18.40 5.93 7.19
N GLY A 161 -19.41 5.85 6.32
CA GLY A 161 -19.31 5.32 4.96
C GLY A 161 -19.34 3.80 4.84
N TYR A 162 -20.48 3.22 4.43
CA TYR A 162 -20.48 1.87 3.86
C TYR A 162 -19.68 1.92 2.55
N ASN A 163 -18.47 1.35 2.53
CA ASN A 163 -17.54 1.35 1.39
C ASN A 163 -16.80 2.68 1.09
N LEU A 164 -16.57 3.54 2.09
CA LEU A 164 -15.63 4.68 2.03
C LEU A 164 -15.92 5.74 0.94
N GLU A 165 -17.13 5.76 0.37
CA GLU A 165 -17.55 6.73 -0.66
C GLU A 165 -17.61 8.20 -0.20
N LEU A 166 -17.36 8.46 1.09
CA LEU A 166 -17.58 9.74 1.76
C LEU A 166 -16.31 10.40 2.29
N LEU A 167 -15.14 9.76 2.16
CA LEU A 167 -13.91 10.35 2.65
C LEU A 167 -13.53 11.56 1.80
N ASN A 168 -13.22 12.65 2.49
CA ASN A 168 -12.95 13.93 1.83
C ASN A 168 -11.51 13.97 1.30
N LYS A 169 -11.23 14.96 0.44
CA LYS A 169 -9.91 15.15 -0.19
C LYS A 169 -8.77 15.28 0.84
N SER A 170 -9.05 15.91 1.98
CA SER A 170 -8.05 16.10 3.04
C SER A 170 -7.65 14.79 3.71
N ASP A 171 -8.58 13.86 3.95
CA ASP A 171 -8.28 12.59 4.62
C ASP A 171 -7.27 11.77 3.81
N TYR A 172 -7.56 11.60 2.51
CA TYR A 172 -6.64 10.92 1.59
C TYR A 172 -5.27 11.60 1.51
N LYS A 173 -5.27 12.94 1.41
CA LYS A 173 -4.01 13.70 1.36
C LYS A 173 -3.19 13.49 2.63
N ASN A 174 -3.82 13.60 3.80
CA ASN A 174 -3.14 13.45 5.08
C ASN A 174 -2.55 12.06 5.24
N TRP A 175 -3.28 11.01 4.88
CA TRP A 175 -2.76 9.65 4.97
C TRP A 175 -1.62 9.37 3.99
N ILE A 176 -1.73 9.81 2.74
CA ILE A 176 -0.68 9.58 1.74
C ILE A 176 0.58 10.37 2.09
N ASP A 177 0.44 11.62 2.51
CA ASP A 177 1.55 12.45 2.94
C ASP A 177 2.24 11.86 4.17
N GLU A 178 1.48 11.32 5.12
CA GLU A 178 2.01 10.59 6.29
C GLU A 178 2.78 9.33 5.85
N VAL A 179 2.17 8.48 5.01
CA VAL A 179 2.78 7.24 4.51
C VAL A 179 4.12 7.53 3.83
N TYR A 180 4.15 8.57 3.01
CA TYR A 180 5.37 9.01 2.34
C TYR A 180 6.41 9.54 3.34
N ALA A 181 6.03 10.48 4.22
CA ALA A 181 6.94 11.11 5.16
C ALA A 181 7.57 10.11 6.14
N GLN A 182 6.79 9.18 6.70
CA GLN A 182 7.28 8.15 7.61
C GLN A 182 8.28 7.22 6.93
N SER A 183 8.07 6.89 5.66
CA SER A 183 9.02 6.06 4.91
C SER A 183 10.40 6.72 4.77
N ILE A 184 10.45 8.03 4.55
CA ILE A 184 11.69 8.79 4.44
C ILE A 184 12.39 8.88 5.80
N GLN A 185 11.63 9.06 6.89
CA GLN A 185 12.18 9.08 8.24
C GLN A 185 12.84 7.74 8.58
N HIS A 186 12.15 6.62 8.33
CA HIS A 186 12.70 5.28 8.57
C HIS A 186 13.95 4.99 7.74
N MET A 187 14.00 5.40 6.47
CA MET A 187 15.21 5.27 5.64
C MET A 187 16.38 6.11 6.19
N THR A 188 16.10 7.33 6.65
CA THR A 188 17.12 8.24 7.18
C THR A 188 17.67 7.75 8.53
N THR A 189 16.81 7.26 9.43
CA THR A 189 17.22 6.70 10.72
C THR A 189 18.05 5.43 10.52
N ARG A 190 17.64 4.54 9.62
CA ARG A 190 18.39 3.32 9.29
C ARG A 190 19.77 3.61 8.69
N SER A 191 19.87 4.59 7.78
CA SER A 191 21.18 4.98 7.22
C SER A 191 22.13 5.55 8.28
N LYS A 192 21.59 6.21 9.32
CA LYS A 192 22.38 6.74 10.43
C LYS A 192 22.82 5.64 11.39
N SER A 193 21.97 4.65 11.67
CA SER A 193 22.34 3.51 12.53
C SER A 193 23.36 2.58 11.87
N GLU A 194 23.28 2.39 10.55
CA GLU A 194 24.26 1.56 9.81
C GLU A 194 25.64 2.25 9.69
N THR A 195 25.69 3.59 9.75
CA THR A 195 26.96 4.35 9.80
C THR A 195 27.54 4.48 11.20
N THR A 196 26.86 4.01 12.26
CA THR A 196 27.36 4.00 13.65
C THR A 196 27.84 2.62 14.11
N ILE A 197 27.98 1.63 13.22
CA ILE A 197 28.57 0.33 13.55
C ILE A 197 30.10 0.50 13.68
N ASP A 198 30.52 0.77 14.91
CA ASP A 198 31.84 0.66 15.56
C ASP A 198 33.10 0.76 14.69
N GLU A 199 33.63 1.98 14.59
CA GLU A 199 35.07 2.22 14.36
C GLU A 199 35.94 1.74 15.55
N ASP A 200 35.33 1.37 16.69
CA ASP A 200 36.05 0.91 17.89
C ASP A 200 36.38 -0.60 17.87
N MET A 201 35.96 -1.35 16.84
CA MET A 201 36.20 -2.79 16.71
C MET A 201 37.54 -3.14 16.00
N PHE A 202 38.33 -2.13 15.61
CA PHE A 202 39.67 -2.28 15.02
C PHE A 202 40.72 -1.51 15.81
N LYS A 203 40.84 -1.78 17.11
CA LYS A 203 42.10 -1.50 17.83
C LYS A 203 42.95 -2.78 17.80
N PRO A 204 44.14 -2.78 17.17
CA PRO A 204 45.06 -3.89 17.33
C PRO A 204 45.52 -3.91 18.78
N ASP A 205 45.41 -5.07 19.43
CA ASP A 205 45.95 -5.29 20.76
C ASP A 205 47.45 -4.92 20.76
N ALA A 206 47.81 -3.93 21.57
CA ALA A 206 49.18 -3.47 21.79
C ALA A 206 49.65 -3.86 23.19
#